data_AF-A0A7V9VDG1-F1
#
_entry.id   AF-A0A7V9VDG1-F1
#
_cell.length_a   1.000
_cell.length_b   1.000
_cell.length_c   1.000
_cell.angle_alpha   90.00
_cell.angle_beta   90.00
_cell.angle_gamma   90.00
#
_symmetry.space_group_name_H-M   'P 1'
#
loop_
_entity.id
_entity.type
_entity.pdbx_description
1 polymer ?
#
loop_
_entity_poly.entity_id
_entity_poly.type
_entity_poly.pdbx_seq_one_letter_code
_entity_poly.pdbx_strand_id
1 'polypeptide(L)'
;MRRVRRHLLTWGRANVRDFPWRSETDPWLTLVAEMLLQRTRAAQVEPVFREVRERYPAAADLVRAGPDAAAAMTARLGIHWRGPLLYRLAETVHANGGVPPESPGALRAITGVGPYTAAAWLSLHRGRRAVIVDSNVARWLSRMTGRPYHRDPHGVRWLYDLAGRLTPARAYRDYNLAVLDFTMAICTPRAPSCPVCPLRRDCVYGRTRMDADTHHAR
;
A
#
# COMPACT_ATOMS: atom_id res chain seq x y z
N MET A 1 6.13 21.20 0.82
CA MET A 1 5.45 20.14 0.03
C MET A 1 6.22 19.76 -1.25
N ARG A 2 6.54 20.67 -2.17
CA ARG A 2 7.29 20.35 -3.41
C ARG A 2 8.64 19.64 -3.16
N ARG A 3 9.41 20.10 -2.17
CA ARG A 3 10.69 19.48 -1.76
C ARG A 3 10.53 18.02 -1.34
N VAL A 4 9.57 17.75 -0.44
CA VAL A 4 9.25 16.39 0.03
C VAL A 4 8.92 15.46 -1.14
N ARG A 5 8.05 15.90 -2.07
CA ARG A 5 7.72 15.12 -3.27
C ARG A 5 8.96 14.79 -4.11
N ARG A 6 9.81 15.78 -4.35
CA ARG A 6 11.04 15.62 -5.13
C ARG A 6 11.97 14.60 -4.47
N HIS A 7 12.22 14.74 -3.18
CA HIS A 7 13.09 13.81 -2.44
C HIS A 7 12.57 12.38 -2.46
N LEU A 8 11.26 12.17 -2.28
CA LEU A 8 10.66 10.84 -2.35
C LEU A 8 10.75 10.23 -3.75
N LEU A 9 10.44 10.99 -4.79
CA LEU A 9 10.58 10.53 -6.18
C LEU A 9 12.04 10.22 -6.51
N THR A 10 13.00 11.06 -6.10
CA THR A 10 14.43 10.80 -6.30
C THR A 10 14.89 9.56 -5.56
N TRP A 11 14.51 9.40 -4.29
CA TRP A 11 14.80 8.20 -3.52
C TRP A 11 14.19 6.96 -4.17
N GLY A 12 12.94 7.05 -4.64
CA GLY A 12 12.22 5.94 -5.24
C GLY A 12 12.88 5.38 -6.50
N ARG A 13 13.49 6.22 -7.35
CA ARG A 13 14.17 5.77 -8.58
C ARG A 13 15.22 4.68 -8.37
N ALA A 14 15.87 4.67 -7.20
CA ALA A 14 16.94 3.72 -6.88
C ALA A 14 16.56 2.70 -5.80
N ASN A 15 15.42 2.86 -5.12
CA ASN A 15 15.11 2.10 -3.90
C ASN A 15 13.72 1.42 -3.91
N VAL A 16 12.87 1.70 -4.89
CA VAL A 16 11.60 0.99 -5.04
C VAL A 16 11.90 -0.47 -5.38
N ARG A 17 11.37 -1.37 -4.55
CA ARG A 17 11.56 -2.82 -4.72
C ARG A 17 10.79 -3.33 -5.93
N ASP A 18 11.33 -4.34 -6.60
CA ASP A 18 10.57 -5.03 -7.64
C ASP A 18 9.73 -6.14 -7.01
N PHE A 19 8.47 -6.22 -7.43
CA PHE A 19 7.54 -7.28 -7.05
C PHE A 19 6.64 -7.58 -8.26
N PRO A 20 6.27 -8.85 -8.51
CA PRO A 20 5.63 -9.26 -9.76
C PRO A 20 4.30 -8.53 -10.03
N TRP A 21 3.52 -8.19 -9.00
CA TRP A 21 2.28 -7.42 -9.18
C TRP A 21 2.50 -5.94 -9.53
N ARG A 22 3.70 -5.39 -9.38
CA ARG A 22 3.98 -3.98 -9.74
C ARG A 22 4.13 -3.80 -11.25
N SER A 23 4.54 -4.84 -11.98
CA SER A 23 4.62 -4.85 -13.44
C SER A 23 3.44 -5.59 -14.11
N GLU A 24 2.60 -6.25 -13.32
CA GLU A 24 1.38 -6.91 -13.80
C GLU A 24 0.35 -5.88 -14.28
N THR A 25 -0.35 -6.22 -15.36
CA THR A 25 -1.37 -5.37 -15.99
C THR A 25 -2.78 -5.93 -15.87
N ASP A 26 -2.90 -7.24 -15.57
CA ASP A 26 -4.18 -7.89 -15.38
C ASP A 26 -4.94 -7.28 -14.17
N PRO A 27 -6.16 -6.74 -14.38
CA PRO A 27 -6.95 -6.10 -13.34
C PRO A 27 -7.31 -7.04 -12.18
N TRP A 28 -7.61 -8.31 -12.46
CA TRP A 28 -7.99 -9.30 -11.47
C TRP A 28 -6.79 -9.65 -10.59
N LEU A 29 -5.66 -10.02 -11.20
CA LEU A 29 -4.45 -10.40 -10.48
C LEU A 29 -3.93 -9.24 -9.61
N THR A 30 -3.87 -8.03 -10.16
CA THR A 30 -3.44 -6.85 -9.39
C THR A 30 -4.38 -6.56 -8.21
N LEU A 31 -5.70 -6.78 -8.35
CA LEU A 31 -6.64 -6.61 -7.25
C LEU A 31 -6.47 -7.69 -6.17
N VAL A 32 -6.22 -8.94 -6.57
CA VAL A 32 -5.87 -10.03 -5.64
C VAL A 32 -4.59 -9.69 -4.88
N ALA A 33 -3.55 -9.17 -5.54
CA ALA A 33 -2.33 -8.74 -4.87
C ALA A 33 -2.61 -7.68 -3.78
N GLU A 34 -3.41 -6.65 -4.08
CA GLU A 34 -3.80 -5.62 -3.11
C GLU A 34 -4.65 -6.18 -1.95
N MET A 35 -5.35 -7.29 -2.15
CA MET A 35 -6.04 -8.00 -1.07
C MET A 35 -5.08 -8.78 -0.18
N LEU A 36 -4.12 -9.49 -0.77
CA LEU A 36 -3.14 -10.31 -0.04
C LEU A 36 -2.13 -9.46 0.73
N LEU A 37 -1.80 -8.26 0.26
CA LEU A 37 -0.87 -7.32 0.90
C LEU A 37 -1.41 -6.70 2.21
N GLN A 38 -2.70 -6.84 2.50
CA GLN A 38 -3.28 -6.24 3.70
C GLN A 38 -2.84 -7.00 4.96
N ARG A 39 -2.07 -6.30 5.82
CA ARG A 39 -1.46 -6.85 7.03
C ARG A 39 -0.46 -7.99 6.77
N THR A 40 0.07 -8.07 5.56
CA THR A 40 1.06 -9.08 5.15
C THR A 40 2.30 -8.40 4.61
N ARG A 41 3.49 -8.99 4.82
CA ARG A 41 4.72 -8.47 4.21
C ARG A 41 4.76 -8.85 2.72
N ALA A 42 5.17 -7.92 1.86
CA ALA A 42 5.27 -8.15 0.42
C ALA A 42 6.09 -9.42 0.07
N ALA A 43 7.23 -9.66 0.71
CA ALA A 43 8.04 -10.86 0.50
C ALA A 43 7.30 -12.19 0.82
N GLN A 44 6.32 -12.17 1.72
CA GLN A 44 5.47 -13.34 2.00
C GLN A 44 4.37 -13.51 0.94
N VAL A 45 3.87 -12.40 0.40
CA VAL A 45 2.83 -12.41 -0.65
C VAL A 45 3.39 -12.89 -1.99
N GLU A 46 4.64 -12.58 -2.30
CA GLU A 46 5.29 -12.91 -3.58
C GLU A 46 5.12 -14.37 -4.06
N PRO A 47 5.46 -15.41 -3.26
CA PRO A 47 5.23 -16.79 -3.69
C PRO A 47 3.75 -17.13 -3.87
N VAL A 48 2.86 -16.60 -3.02
CA VAL A 48 1.41 -16.83 -3.14
C VAL A 48 0.84 -16.15 -4.38
N PHE A 49 1.33 -14.96 -4.72
CA PHE A 49 0.92 -14.25 -5.92
C PHE A 49 1.33 -14.98 -7.20
N ARG A 50 2.55 -15.55 -7.24
CA ARG A 50 2.98 -16.38 -8.38
C ARG A 50 2.07 -17.59 -8.56
N GLU A 51 1.71 -18.27 -7.47
CA GLU A 51 0.76 -19.37 -7.52
C GLU A 51 -0.63 -18.92 -8.00
N VAL A 52 -1.14 -17.77 -7.53
CA VAL A 52 -2.41 -17.21 -8.01
C VAL A 52 -2.36 -16.98 -9.53
N ARG A 53 -1.28 -16.38 -10.02
CA ARG A 53 -1.09 -16.09 -11.44
C ARG A 53 -1.09 -17.35 -12.30
N GLU A 54 -0.56 -18.45 -11.79
CA GLU A 54 -0.48 -19.73 -12.50
C GLU A 54 -1.79 -20.54 -12.41
N ARG A 55 -2.39 -20.63 -11.22
CA ARG A 55 -3.54 -21.52 -10.94
C ARG A 55 -4.88 -20.83 -11.08
N TYR A 56 -4.94 -19.53 -10.82
CA TYR A 56 -6.18 -18.74 -10.80
C TYR A 56 -6.05 -17.44 -11.62
N PRO A 57 -5.62 -17.54 -12.90
CA PRO A 57 -5.37 -16.36 -13.75
C PRO A 57 -6.62 -15.51 -13.99
N ALA A 58 -7.83 -16.09 -13.88
CA ALA A 58 -9.09 -15.35 -13.89
C ALA A 58 -9.91 -15.58 -12.61
N ALA A 59 -10.82 -14.65 -12.30
CA ALA A 59 -11.74 -14.78 -11.17
C ALA A 59 -12.57 -16.08 -11.23
N ALA A 60 -12.96 -16.50 -12.44
CA ALA A 60 -13.70 -17.73 -12.69
C ALA A 60 -12.93 -18.99 -12.25
N ASP A 61 -11.59 -18.97 -12.32
CA ASP A 61 -10.76 -20.09 -11.92
C ASP A 61 -10.76 -20.27 -10.41
N LEU A 62 -10.68 -19.16 -9.65
CA LEU A 62 -10.79 -19.21 -8.19
C LEU A 62 -12.20 -19.58 -7.73
N VAL A 63 -13.24 -19.10 -8.42
CA VAL A 63 -14.64 -19.50 -8.14
C VAL A 63 -14.81 -21.00 -8.35
N ARG A 64 -14.32 -21.54 -9.48
CA ARG A 64 -14.39 -22.97 -9.79
C ARG A 64 -13.59 -23.84 -8.81
N ALA A 65 -12.47 -23.33 -8.30
CA ALA A 65 -11.67 -24.02 -7.29
C ALA A 65 -12.32 -24.01 -5.90
N GLY A 66 -13.31 -23.14 -5.67
CA GLY A 66 -14.09 -23.07 -4.45
C GLY A 66 -13.45 -22.28 -3.30
N PRO A 67 -14.19 -22.05 -2.20
CA PRO A 67 -13.77 -21.21 -1.09
C PRO A 67 -12.54 -21.74 -0.35
N ASP A 68 -12.33 -23.05 -0.34
CA ASP A 68 -11.18 -23.69 0.32
C ASP A 68 -9.84 -23.29 -0.33
N ALA A 69 -9.83 -23.05 -1.65
CA ALA A 69 -8.65 -22.54 -2.35
C ALA A 69 -8.26 -21.15 -1.83
N ALA A 70 -9.23 -20.25 -1.65
CA ALA A 70 -9.02 -18.91 -1.09
C ALA A 70 -8.60 -18.98 0.39
N ALA A 71 -9.20 -19.87 1.17
CA ALA A 71 -8.82 -20.11 2.55
C ALA A 71 -7.37 -20.61 2.67
N ALA A 72 -6.96 -21.57 1.86
CA ALA A 72 -5.59 -22.11 1.85
C ALA A 72 -4.54 -21.03 1.52
N MET A 73 -4.79 -20.19 0.51
CA MET A 73 -3.89 -19.08 0.14
C MET A 73 -3.72 -18.08 1.28
N THR A 74 -4.82 -17.64 1.88
CA THR A 74 -4.80 -16.63 2.95
C THR A 74 -4.27 -17.19 4.27
N ALA A 75 -4.45 -18.49 4.52
CA ALA A 75 -3.89 -19.17 5.69
C ALA A 75 -2.36 -19.17 5.69
N ARG A 76 -1.72 -19.40 4.53
CA ARG A 76 -0.26 -19.33 4.39
C ARG A 76 0.34 -17.95 4.70
N LEU A 77 -0.49 -16.91 4.64
CA LEU A 77 -0.11 -15.53 4.95
C LEU A 77 -0.49 -15.12 6.39
N GLY A 78 -1.07 -16.01 7.19
CA GLY A 78 -1.54 -15.72 8.55
C GLY A 78 -2.77 -14.80 8.61
N ILE A 79 -3.48 -14.64 7.48
CA ILE A 79 -4.68 -13.80 7.36
C ILE A 79 -5.92 -14.65 7.08
N HIS A 80 -6.10 -15.77 7.79
CA HIS A 80 -7.19 -16.76 7.59
C HIS A 80 -8.58 -16.12 7.42
N TRP A 81 -8.89 -15.08 8.20
CA TRP A 81 -10.15 -14.33 8.15
C TRP A 81 -10.42 -13.64 6.80
N ARG A 82 -9.42 -13.55 5.92
CA ARG A 82 -9.54 -13.02 4.56
C ARG A 82 -9.95 -14.05 3.53
N GLY A 83 -9.86 -15.35 3.81
CA GLY A 83 -10.26 -16.40 2.87
C GLY A 83 -11.66 -16.20 2.30
N PRO A 84 -12.69 -16.04 3.16
CA PRO A 84 -14.04 -15.74 2.71
C PRO A 84 -14.14 -14.42 1.91
N LEU A 85 -13.38 -13.40 2.30
CA LEU A 85 -13.40 -12.09 1.61
C LEU A 85 -12.78 -12.16 0.22
N LEU A 86 -11.68 -12.91 0.06
CA LEU A 86 -11.04 -13.13 -1.23
C LEU A 86 -11.93 -13.97 -2.16
N TYR A 87 -12.60 -14.99 -1.62
CA TYR A 87 -13.55 -15.78 -2.41
C TYR A 87 -14.74 -14.94 -2.87
N ARG A 88 -15.35 -14.14 -1.97
CA ARG A 88 -16.44 -13.22 -2.31
C ARG A 88 -16.04 -12.16 -3.33
N LEU A 89 -14.79 -11.69 -3.27
CA LEU A 89 -14.21 -10.83 -4.30
C LEU A 89 -14.20 -11.55 -5.65
N ALA A 90 -13.74 -12.81 -5.69
CA ALA A 90 -13.73 -13.62 -6.91
C ALA A 90 -15.13 -13.80 -7.51
N GLU A 91 -16.12 -14.17 -6.69
CA GLU A 91 -17.51 -14.30 -7.12
C GLU A 91 -18.06 -12.98 -7.69
N THR A 92 -17.79 -11.87 -7.01
CA THR A 92 -18.26 -10.54 -7.45
C THR A 92 -17.61 -10.13 -8.77
N VAL A 93 -16.31 -10.34 -8.94
CA VAL A 93 -15.60 -10.01 -10.18
C VAL A 93 -16.06 -10.93 -11.31
N HIS A 94 -16.23 -12.22 -11.05
CA HIS A 94 -16.72 -13.19 -12.02
C HIS A 94 -18.13 -12.82 -12.51
N ALA A 95 -19.06 -12.51 -11.60
CA ALA A 95 -20.42 -12.10 -11.93
C ALA A 95 -20.48 -10.79 -12.75
N ASN A 96 -19.46 -9.93 -12.65
CA ASN A 96 -19.30 -8.71 -13.43
C ASN A 96 -18.51 -8.92 -14.74
N GLY A 97 -18.48 -10.12 -15.29
CA GLY A 97 -17.80 -10.43 -16.56
C GLY A 97 -16.28 -10.58 -16.45
N GLY A 98 -15.77 -10.84 -15.23
CA GLY A 98 -14.34 -11.12 -14.99
C GLY A 98 -13.46 -9.89 -14.82
N VAL A 99 -14.02 -8.67 -14.90
CA VAL A 99 -13.26 -7.41 -14.77
C VAL A 99 -13.71 -6.67 -13.51
N PRO A 100 -12.80 -6.34 -12.57
CA PRO A 100 -13.15 -5.51 -11.44
C PRO A 100 -13.61 -4.12 -11.91
N PRO A 101 -14.64 -3.54 -11.27
CA PRO A 101 -15.07 -2.19 -11.62
C PRO A 101 -13.96 -1.19 -11.32
N GLU A 102 -13.82 -0.15 -12.15
CA GLU A 102 -12.78 0.86 -11.92
C GLU A 102 -13.26 2.11 -11.18
N SER A 103 -14.55 2.22 -10.86
CA SER A 103 -15.05 3.35 -10.09
C SER A 103 -14.74 3.17 -8.59
N PRO A 104 -14.27 4.21 -7.86
CA PRO A 104 -13.99 4.10 -6.44
C PRO A 104 -15.20 3.63 -5.62
N GLY A 105 -16.40 4.06 -5.99
CA GLY A 105 -17.65 3.67 -5.33
C GLY A 105 -17.97 2.18 -5.55
N ALA A 106 -17.91 1.72 -6.80
CA ALA A 106 -18.21 0.32 -7.13
C ALA A 106 -17.16 -0.64 -6.56
N LEU A 107 -15.87 -0.27 -6.58
CA LEU A 107 -14.83 -1.06 -5.91
C LEU A 107 -15.12 -1.25 -4.43
N ARG A 108 -15.50 -0.17 -3.74
CA ARG A 108 -15.80 -0.20 -2.31
C ARG A 108 -17.10 -0.93 -1.97
N ALA A 109 -17.98 -1.16 -2.94
CA ALA A 109 -19.15 -2.01 -2.77
C ALA A 109 -18.77 -3.49 -2.72
N ILE A 110 -17.58 -3.87 -3.22
CA ILE A 110 -17.10 -5.25 -3.15
C ILE A 110 -16.67 -5.55 -1.71
N THR A 111 -17.24 -6.61 -1.15
CA THR A 111 -16.93 -7.06 0.21
C THR A 111 -15.43 -7.32 0.37
N GLY A 112 -14.81 -6.72 1.38
CA GLY A 112 -13.37 -6.85 1.65
C GLY A 112 -12.47 -5.79 0.99
N VAL A 113 -13.00 -4.99 0.05
CA VAL A 113 -12.29 -3.87 -0.58
C VAL A 113 -12.58 -2.58 0.20
N GLY A 114 -11.65 -2.19 1.06
CA GLY A 114 -11.74 -0.96 1.84
C GLY A 114 -11.31 0.29 1.07
N PRO A 115 -11.45 1.49 1.66
CA PRO A 115 -11.00 2.75 1.06
C PRO A 115 -9.52 2.74 0.66
N TYR A 116 -8.66 2.14 1.50
CA TYR A 116 -7.24 1.99 1.21
C TYR A 116 -7.01 1.11 -0.02
N THR A 117 -7.58 -0.10 -0.05
CA THR A 117 -7.41 -1.07 -1.15
C THR A 117 -7.87 -0.48 -2.47
N ALA A 118 -9.03 0.17 -2.49
CA ALA A 118 -9.53 0.85 -3.68
C ALA A 118 -8.56 1.95 -4.14
N ALA A 119 -8.08 2.81 -3.24
CA ALA A 119 -7.13 3.87 -3.61
C ALA A 119 -5.77 3.33 -4.07
N ALA A 120 -5.25 2.29 -3.41
CA ALA A 120 -4.01 1.63 -3.79
C ALA A 120 -4.15 1.01 -5.18
N TRP A 121 -5.16 0.18 -5.41
CA TRP A 121 -5.37 -0.48 -6.69
C TRP A 121 -5.53 0.52 -7.84
N LEU A 122 -6.37 1.55 -7.66
CA LEU A 122 -6.59 2.59 -8.66
C LEU A 122 -5.33 3.37 -9.02
N SER A 123 -4.53 3.75 -8.01
CA SER A 123 -3.34 4.58 -8.21
C SER A 123 -2.11 3.81 -8.66
N LEU A 124 -2.00 2.54 -8.30
CA LEU A 124 -0.85 1.71 -8.61
C LEU A 124 -1.01 0.95 -9.93
N HIS A 125 -2.24 0.53 -10.24
CA HIS A 125 -2.50 -0.42 -11.34
C HIS A 125 -3.42 0.11 -12.42
N ARG A 126 -4.32 1.06 -12.11
CA ARG A 126 -5.37 1.51 -13.07
C ARG A 126 -5.18 2.91 -13.62
N GLY A 127 -4.02 3.53 -13.42
CA GLY A 127 -3.75 4.85 -13.98
C GLY A 127 -4.68 5.96 -13.46
N ARG A 128 -5.23 5.80 -12.25
CA ARG A 128 -6.13 6.77 -11.62
C ARG A 128 -5.53 7.32 -10.35
N ARG A 129 -5.19 8.62 -10.36
CA ARG A 129 -4.64 9.29 -9.18
C ARG A 129 -5.55 9.09 -7.96
N ALA A 130 -5.01 8.47 -6.92
CA ALA A 130 -5.67 8.33 -5.63
C ALA A 130 -4.63 8.47 -4.49
N VAL A 131 -5.14 8.77 -3.30
CA VAL A 131 -4.35 9.02 -2.10
C VAL A 131 -4.37 7.78 -1.23
N ILE A 132 -3.18 7.25 -0.92
CA ILE A 132 -3.04 6.08 -0.04
C ILE A 132 -2.56 6.51 1.34
N VAL A 133 -3.27 6.06 2.37
CA VAL A 133 -2.90 6.26 3.78
C VAL A 133 -3.13 4.95 4.51
N ASP A 134 -2.06 4.17 4.69
CA ASP A 134 -2.02 3.05 5.65
C ASP A 134 -1.41 3.52 6.99
N SER A 135 -1.19 2.58 7.91
CA SER A 135 -0.53 2.86 9.18
C SER A 135 0.93 3.31 9.03
N ASN A 136 1.63 2.93 7.96
CA ASN A 136 3.00 3.34 7.68
C ASN A 136 3.09 4.78 7.19
N VAL A 137 2.24 5.14 6.24
CA VAL A 137 2.08 6.50 5.75
C VAL A 137 1.60 7.42 6.87
N ALA A 138 0.61 7.01 7.65
CA ALA A 138 0.11 7.79 8.78
C ALA A 138 1.20 8.09 9.81
N ARG A 139 2.00 7.08 10.19
CA ARG A 139 3.17 7.24 11.06
C ARG A 139 4.15 8.26 10.49
N TRP A 140 4.49 8.14 9.21
CA TRP A 140 5.41 9.07 8.57
C TRP A 140 4.87 10.50 8.53
N LEU A 141 3.61 10.71 8.14
CA LEU A 141 2.98 12.03 8.12
C LEU A 141 2.90 12.67 9.52
N SER A 142 2.62 11.86 10.53
CA SER A 142 2.64 12.29 11.93
C SER A 142 4.03 12.72 12.39
N ARG A 143 5.06 11.89 12.15
CA ARG A 143 6.46 12.24 12.46
C ARG A 143 6.95 13.47 11.70
N MET A 144 6.54 13.59 10.44
CA MET A 144 6.89 14.68 9.54
C MET A 144 6.36 16.02 10.05
N THR A 145 5.13 16.05 10.55
CA THR A 145 4.43 17.27 10.99
C THR A 145 4.47 17.51 12.49
N GLY A 146 4.86 16.51 13.29
CA GLY A 146 4.71 16.55 14.75
C GLY A 146 3.26 16.44 15.23
N ARG A 147 2.29 16.26 14.32
CA ARG A 147 0.88 16.16 14.67
C ARG A 147 0.52 14.70 14.99
N PRO A 148 0.03 14.39 16.21
CA PRO A 148 -0.37 13.04 16.55
C PRO A 148 -1.67 12.63 15.84
N TYR A 149 -1.87 11.33 15.73
CA TYR A 149 -3.15 10.70 15.41
C TYR A 149 -3.37 9.55 16.39
N HIS A 150 -4.63 9.16 16.59
CA HIS A 150 -4.97 8.01 17.42
C HIS A 150 -4.51 6.70 16.76
N ARG A 151 -4.61 5.56 17.44
CA ARG A 151 -4.09 4.27 16.91
C ARG A 151 -4.66 3.88 15.54
N ASP A 152 -5.86 4.36 15.21
CA ASP A 152 -6.48 4.15 13.90
C ASP A 152 -6.33 5.40 12.99
N PRO A 153 -5.61 5.31 11.85
CA PRO A 153 -5.52 6.39 10.88
C PRO A 153 -6.77 6.52 9.99
N HIS A 154 -7.69 5.55 10.01
CA HIS A 154 -8.87 5.56 9.16
C HIS A 154 -9.79 6.75 9.54
N GLY A 155 -10.23 7.51 8.52
CA GLY A 155 -11.10 8.67 8.72
C GLY A 155 -10.42 9.92 9.29
N VAL A 156 -9.11 9.89 9.61
CA VAL A 156 -8.39 11.04 10.16
C VAL A 156 -8.14 12.07 9.05
N ARG A 157 -9.07 13.03 8.90
CA ARG A 157 -9.13 13.99 7.79
C ARG A 157 -7.80 14.66 7.43
N TRP A 158 -7.05 15.11 8.44
CA TRP A 158 -5.81 15.86 8.19
C TRP A 158 -4.71 15.00 7.54
N LEU A 159 -4.70 13.69 7.78
CA LEU A 159 -3.77 12.77 7.11
C LEU A 159 -4.08 12.72 5.62
N TYR A 160 -5.34 12.53 5.26
CA TYR A 160 -5.80 12.47 3.87
C TYR A 160 -5.62 13.81 3.16
N ASP A 161 -5.91 14.94 3.82
CA ASP A 161 -5.69 16.29 3.26
C ASP A 161 -4.21 16.53 2.97
N LEU A 162 -3.31 16.15 3.90
CA LEU A 162 -1.87 16.30 3.72
C LEU A 162 -1.33 15.34 2.65
N ALA A 163 -1.73 14.07 2.69
CA ALA A 163 -1.35 13.08 1.69
C ALA A 163 -1.85 13.49 0.30
N GLY A 164 -3.05 14.07 0.19
CA GLY A 164 -3.60 14.63 -1.04
C GLY A 164 -2.80 15.82 -1.56
N ARG A 165 -2.36 16.72 -0.67
CA ARG A 165 -1.42 17.80 -1.02
C ARG A 165 -0.03 17.30 -1.34
N LEU A 166 0.38 16.11 -0.91
CA LEU A 166 1.70 15.55 -1.22
C LEU A 166 1.68 14.71 -2.50
N THR A 167 0.61 13.98 -2.78
CA THR A 167 0.49 13.15 -3.98
C THR A 167 0.46 14.05 -5.22
N PRO A 168 1.45 13.96 -6.12
CA PRO A 168 1.52 14.84 -7.29
C PRO A 168 0.39 14.55 -8.29
N ALA A 169 0.10 15.51 -9.18
CA ALA A 169 -0.90 15.32 -10.25
C ALA A 169 -0.42 14.34 -11.34
N ARG A 170 0.89 14.33 -11.60
CA ARG A 170 1.61 13.42 -12.50
C ARG A 170 2.60 12.58 -11.70
N ALA A 171 2.99 11.41 -12.19
CA ALA A 171 3.86 10.46 -11.48
C ALA A 171 3.34 10.06 -10.07
N TYR A 172 2.02 10.08 -9.87
CA TYR A 172 1.40 9.68 -8.59
C TYR A 172 1.67 8.22 -8.27
N ARG A 173 1.76 7.35 -9.28
CA ARG A 173 2.09 5.93 -9.13
C ARG A 173 3.49 5.78 -8.53
N ASP A 174 4.50 6.38 -9.15
CA ASP A 174 5.88 6.32 -8.69
C ASP A 174 6.04 6.94 -7.30
N TYR A 175 5.32 8.05 -7.05
CA TYR A 175 5.28 8.67 -5.74
C TYR A 175 4.68 7.73 -4.68
N ASN A 176 3.56 7.09 -4.96
CA ASN A 176 2.90 6.17 -4.03
C ASN A 176 3.77 4.94 -3.74
N LEU A 177 4.40 4.36 -4.77
CA LEU A 177 5.38 3.27 -4.60
C LEU A 177 6.58 3.71 -3.74
N ALA A 178 7.14 4.89 -4.04
CA ALA A 178 8.25 5.44 -3.26
C ALA A 178 7.86 5.66 -1.80
N VAL A 179 6.66 6.16 -1.52
CA VAL A 179 6.16 6.34 -0.15
C VAL A 179 6.00 5.00 0.56
N LEU A 180 5.39 4.00 -0.07
CA LEU A 180 5.20 2.67 0.52
C LEU A 180 6.54 2.04 0.92
N ASP A 181 7.53 2.06 0.02
CA ASP A 181 8.84 1.49 0.30
C ASP A 181 9.65 2.36 1.28
N PHE A 182 9.58 3.69 1.17
CA PHE A 182 10.27 4.62 2.08
C PHE A 182 9.80 4.44 3.53
N THR A 183 8.50 4.28 3.74
CA THR A 183 7.95 4.13 5.09
C THR A 183 8.27 2.78 5.72
N MET A 184 8.63 1.79 4.90
CA MET A 184 9.06 0.46 5.32
C MET A 184 10.58 0.35 5.48
N ALA A 185 11.38 1.08 4.70
CA ALA A 185 12.83 1.00 4.72
C ALA A 185 13.51 2.08 5.59
N ILE A 186 12.97 3.30 5.60
CA ILE A 186 13.58 4.46 6.28
C ILE A 186 12.74 4.88 7.49
N CYS A 187 11.44 5.13 7.32
CA CYS A 187 10.57 5.61 8.39
C CYS A 187 9.91 4.45 9.15
N THR A 188 10.71 3.47 9.58
CA THR A 188 10.26 2.25 10.26
C THR A 188 9.61 2.54 11.62
N PRO A 189 8.72 1.65 12.14
CA PRO A 189 8.08 1.84 13.44
C PRO A 189 9.09 1.99 14.59
N ARG A 190 10.13 1.16 14.59
CA ARG A 190 11.21 1.13 15.59
C ARG A 190 12.53 1.44 14.91
N ALA A 191 13.36 2.27 15.55
CA ALA A 191 14.67 2.69 15.05
C ALA A 191 14.65 3.17 13.56
N PRO A 192 13.88 4.23 13.23
CA PRO A 192 13.91 4.78 11.89
C PRO A 192 15.30 5.29 11.53
N SER A 193 15.70 5.10 10.27
CA SER A 193 17.02 5.48 9.73
C SER A 193 17.09 6.99 9.45
N CYS A 194 16.80 7.81 10.46
CA CYS A 194 16.80 9.27 10.37
C CYS A 194 18.12 9.86 9.87
N PRO A 195 19.32 9.35 10.23
CA PRO A 195 20.59 9.91 9.75
C PRO A 195 20.73 9.93 8.23
N VAL A 196 20.22 8.90 7.55
CA VAL A 196 20.25 8.77 6.07
C VAL A 196 18.94 9.19 5.40
N CYS A 197 17.96 9.68 6.18
CA CYS A 197 16.65 10.03 5.65
C CYS A 197 16.72 11.32 4.82
N PRO A 198 16.35 11.31 3.52
CA PRO A 198 16.38 12.52 2.68
C PRO A 198 15.39 13.61 3.13
N LEU A 199 14.43 13.27 3.99
CA LEU A 199 13.44 14.19 4.55
C LEU A 199 13.82 14.72 5.94
N ARG A 200 14.96 14.30 6.51
CA ARG A 200 15.35 14.58 7.91
C ARG A 200 15.21 16.05 8.28
N ARG A 201 15.72 16.96 7.44
CA ARG A 201 15.71 18.41 7.69
C ARG A 201 14.29 19.02 7.68
N ASP A 202 13.39 18.49 6.85
CA ASP A 202 12.01 18.97 6.82
C ASP A 202 11.15 18.34 7.92
N CYS A 203 11.52 17.16 8.44
CA CYS A 203 10.74 16.35 9.36
C CYS A 203 10.91 16.78 10.83
N VAL A 204 9.81 17.04 11.55
CA VAL A 204 9.84 17.39 12.99
C VAL A 204 10.58 16.32 13.80
N TYR A 205 10.21 15.05 13.65
CA TYR A 205 10.88 13.94 14.33
C TYR A 205 12.34 13.75 13.89
N GLY A 206 12.65 14.00 12.62
CA GLY A 206 14.00 13.84 12.07
C GLY A 206 14.98 14.89 12.61
N ARG A 207 14.50 16.11 12.85
CA ARG A 207 15.28 17.20 13.46
C ARG A 207 15.57 16.94 14.93
N THR A 208 14.58 16.53 15.73
CA THR A 208 14.82 16.25 17.15
C THR A 208 15.82 15.12 17.39
N ARG A 209 15.92 14.16 16.47
CA ARG A 209 16.96 13.13 16.49
C ARG A 209 18.35 13.65 16.16
N MET A 210 18.47 14.70 15.34
CA MET A 210 19.74 15.37 15.05
C MET A 210 20.34 16.02 16.28
N ASP A 211 19.50 16.73 17.03
CA ASP A 211 19.94 17.46 18.21
C ASP A 211 20.43 16.50 19.32
N ALA A 212 19.75 15.34 19.46
CA ALA A 212 20.16 14.28 20.38
C ALA A 212 21.48 13.60 19.99
N ASP A 213 21.71 13.35 18.69
CA ASP A 213 22.97 12.77 18.20
C ASP A 213 24.16 13.73 18.44
N THR A 214 23.95 15.04 18.25
CA THR A 214 25.00 16.06 18.48
C THR A 214 25.36 16.27 19.94
N HIS A 215 24.48 15.92 20.88
CA HIS A 215 24.74 16.05 22.32
C HIS A 215 25.47 14.83 22.92
N HIS A 216 25.42 13.67 22.25
CA HIS A 216 26.16 12.46 22.66
C HIS A 216 27.56 12.35 22.03
N ALA A 217 27.87 13.21 21.05
CA ALA A 217 29.17 13.26 20.37
C ALA A 217 30.11 14.36 20.91
N ARG A 218 29.75 14.99 22.04
CA ARG A 218 30.57 15.93 22.81
C ARG A 218 30.82 15.35 24.20
#